data_AF-A0A9X9PXQ6-F1
#
_entry.id   AF-A0A9X9PXQ6-F1
#
_cell.length_a   1.000
_cell.length_b   1.000
_cell.length_c   1.000
_cell.angle_alpha   90.00
_cell.angle_beta   90.00
_cell.angle_gamma   90.00
#
_symmetry.space_group_name_H-M   'P 1'
#
loop_
_entity.id
_entity.type
_entity.pdbx_description
1 polymer ?
#
loop_
_entity_poly.entity_id
_entity_poly.type
_entity_poly.pdbx_seq_one_letter_code
_entity_poly.pdbx_strand_id
1 'polypeptide(L)'
;MANKLIDWLIAQGDCRTREEAMIFGVGLCDNGFMHHVLEKSEFKDEPLLFRFFADEEMEGSNMKHRLMKHDLKVVENVIAKSLLIKSNEGSYGFGLEDKNKVPIIKLV
;
A
#
# COMPACT_ATOMS: atom_id res chain seq x y z
N MET A 1 -19.85 -3.67 7.48
CA MET A 1 -21.07 -3.20 6.79
C MET A 1 -20.92 -1.72 6.49
N ALA A 2 -21.38 -1.23 5.34
CA ALA A 2 -21.17 0.16 4.91
C ALA A 2 -21.75 1.18 5.89
N ASN A 3 -22.99 0.99 6.35
CA ASN A 3 -23.59 1.84 7.38
C ASN A 3 -22.79 1.88 8.70
N LYS A 4 -22.19 0.75 9.10
CA LYS A 4 -21.32 0.68 10.28
C LYS A 4 -19.98 1.37 10.10
N LEU A 5 -19.44 1.37 8.88
CA LEU A 5 -18.26 2.16 8.55
C LEU A 5 -18.58 3.66 8.64
N ILE A 6 -19.72 4.09 8.12
CA ILE A 6 -20.20 5.48 8.21
C ILE A 6 -20.37 5.90 9.68
N ASP A 7 -21.07 5.09 10.48
CA ASP A 7 -21.23 5.34 11.92
C ASP A 7 -19.87 5.50 12.62
N TRP A 8 -18.91 4.64 12.27
CA TRP A 8 -17.57 4.63 12.87
C TRP A 8 -16.75 5.87 12.46
N LEU A 9 -16.77 6.28 11.19
CA LEU A 9 -16.06 7.47 10.70
C LEU A 9 -16.52 8.74 11.42
N ILE A 10 -17.83 8.85 11.66
CA ILE A 10 -18.39 9.97 12.42
C ILE A 10 -17.98 9.90 13.89
N ALA A 11 -18.03 8.70 14.49
CA ALA A 11 -17.64 8.50 15.87
C ALA A 11 -16.14 8.77 16.13
N GLN A 12 -15.27 8.53 15.14
CA GLN A 12 -13.85 8.91 15.22
C GLN A 12 -13.61 10.40 15.01
N GLY A 13 -14.56 11.12 14.41
CA GLY A 13 -14.42 12.53 14.05
C GLY A 13 -13.73 12.78 12.70
N ASP A 14 -13.49 11.72 11.92
CA ASP A 14 -12.92 11.82 10.56
C ASP A 14 -13.92 12.42 9.57
N CYS A 15 -15.23 12.24 9.84
CA CYS A 15 -16.32 12.86 9.10
C CYS A 15 -17.30 13.54 10.07
N ARG A 16 -17.88 14.67 9.67
CA ARG A 16 -18.82 15.44 10.51
C ARG A 16 -20.27 15.05 10.24
N THR A 17 -20.58 14.62 9.02
CA THR A 17 -21.92 14.19 8.62
C THR A 17 -21.90 12.83 7.94
N ARG A 18 -23.08 12.21 7.81
CA ARG A 18 -23.23 10.96 7.06
C ARG A 18 -22.93 11.13 5.58
N GLU A 19 -23.29 12.28 5.01
CA GLU A 19 -23.02 12.60 3.61
C GLU A 19 -21.51 12.69 3.34
N GLU A 20 -20.73 13.32 4.22
CA GLU A 20 -19.27 13.35 4.11
C GLU A 20 -18.69 11.93 4.18
N ALA A 21 -19.16 11.10 5.12
CA ALA A 21 -18.72 9.71 5.25
C ALA A 21 -19.13 8.84 4.04
N MET A 22 -20.29 9.10 3.42
CA MET A 22 -20.68 8.44 2.18
C MET A 22 -19.77 8.82 1.02
N ILE A 23 -19.46 10.11 0.84
CA ILE A 23 -18.53 10.59 -0.20
C ILE A 23 -17.16 9.94 0.00
N PHE A 24 -16.68 9.85 1.25
CA PHE A 24 -15.44 9.17 1.57
C PHE A 24 -15.47 7.69 1.20
N GLY A 25 -16.55 6.97 1.54
CA GLY A 25 -16.72 5.57 1.18
C GLY A 25 -16.78 5.32 -0.34
N VAL A 26 -17.44 6.20 -1.10
CA VAL A 26 -17.39 6.15 -2.57
C VAL A 26 -15.96 6.36 -3.07
N GLY A 27 -15.25 7.36 -2.53
CA GLY A 27 -13.85 7.62 -2.87
C GLY A 27 -12.93 6.43 -2.60
N LEU A 28 -13.13 5.71 -1.49
CA LEU A 28 -12.40 4.48 -1.19
C LEU A 28 -12.65 3.38 -2.24
N CYS A 29 -13.89 3.25 -2.74
CA CYS A 29 -14.22 2.31 -3.80
C CYS A 29 -13.58 2.71 -5.14
N ASP A 30 -13.75 3.97 -5.54
CA ASP A 30 -13.29 4.47 -6.84
C ASP A 30 -11.75 4.46 -6.97
N ASN A 31 -11.04 4.65 -5.85
CA ASN A 31 -9.58 4.59 -5.80
C ASN A 31 -9.04 3.17 -5.55
N GLY A 32 -9.91 2.15 -5.51
CA GLY A 32 -9.48 0.75 -5.42
C GLY A 32 -8.95 0.34 -4.04
N PHE A 33 -9.41 1.00 -2.96
CA PHE A 33 -9.09 0.55 -1.60
C PHE A 33 -10.01 -0.56 -1.12
N MET A 34 -11.28 -0.51 -1.49
CA MET A 34 -12.28 -1.51 -1.13
C MET A 34 -13.28 -1.76 -2.25
N HIS A 35 -13.98 -2.89 -2.21
CA HIS A 35 -15.04 -3.23 -3.16
C HIS A 35 -16.21 -3.90 -2.47
N HIS A 36 -17.40 -3.84 -3.08
CA HIS A 36 -18.53 -4.62 -2.62
C HIS A 36 -18.24 -6.11 -2.80
N VAL A 37 -18.52 -6.91 -1.78
CA VAL A 37 -18.15 -8.35 -1.76
C VAL A 37 -18.73 -9.13 -2.96
N LEU A 38 -19.91 -8.74 -3.46
CA LEU A 38 -20.54 -9.37 -4.62
C LEU A 38 -20.35 -8.60 -5.93
N GLU A 39 -19.62 -7.47 -5.93
CA GLU A 39 -19.36 -6.61 -7.11
C GLU A 39 -20.64 -6.16 -7.87
N LYS A 40 -21.78 -6.09 -7.18
CA LYS A 40 -23.11 -5.76 -7.73
C LYS A 40 -23.68 -4.42 -7.28
N SER A 41 -23.00 -3.71 -6.39
CA SER A 41 -23.58 -2.53 -5.74
C SER A 41 -22.51 -1.47 -5.48
N GLU A 42 -22.89 -0.22 -5.69
CA GLU A 42 -22.12 0.95 -5.27
C GLU A 42 -22.18 1.12 -3.76
N PHE A 43 -21.27 1.95 -3.23
CA PHE A 43 -21.27 2.28 -1.80
C PHE A 43 -22.47 3.13 -1.42
N LYS A 44 -23.23 2.69 -0.42
CA LYS A 44 -24.45 3.36 0.10
C LYS A 44 -24.55 3.13 1.60
N ASP A 45 -25.26 4.01 2.30
CA ASP A 45 -25.57 3.88 3.73
C ASP A 45 -26.60 2.77 3.99
N GLU A 46 -26.18 1.54 3.74
CA GLU A 46 -26.97 0.33 3.82
C GLU A 46 -26.15 -0.77 4.52
N PRO A 47 -26.78 -1.85 5.02
CA PRO A 47 -26.08 -2.97 5.64
C PRO A 47 -25.38 -3.89 4.62
N LEU A 48 -24.76 -3.31 3.58
CA LEU A 48 -24.00 -4.02 2.55
C LEU A 48 -22.57 -4.31 3.02
N LEU A 49 -21.99 -5.40 2.52
CA LEU A 49 -20.64 -5.82 2.87
C LEU A 49 -19.63 -5.35 1.81
N PHE A 50 -18.58 -4.69 2.29
CA PHE A 50 -17.44 -4.26 1.50
C PHE A 50 -16.17 -4.89 2.11
N ARG A 51 -15.19 -5.16 1.26
CA ARG A 51 -13.90 -5.78 1.63
C ARG A 51 -12.77 -4.92 1.09
N PHE A 52 -11.75 -4.69 1.91
CA PHE A 52 -10.52 -4.03 1.45
C PHE A 52 -9.71 -4.98 0.58
N PHE A 53 -9.13 -4.45 -0.51
CA PHE A 53 -8.30 -5.27 -1.39
C PHE A 53 -7.06 -5.82 -0.68
N ALA A 54 -6.47 -5.06 0.25
CA ALA A 54 -5.34 -5.51 1.05
C ALA A 54 -5.65 -6.78 1.88
N ASP A 55 -6.87 -6.88 2.44
CA ASP A 55 -7.29 -8.06 3.19
C ASP A 55 -7.55 -9.25 2.25
N GLU A 56 -8.10 -9.00 1.05
CA GLU A 56 -8.29 -10.04 0.03
C GLU A 56 -6.95 -10.63 -0.45
N GLU A 57 -5.95 -9.78 -0.68
CA GLU A 57 -4.60 -10.20 -1.08
C GLU A 57 -3.90 -11.02 0.00
N MET A 58 -4.08 -10.66 1.28
CA MET A 58 -3.46 -11.34 2.40
C MET A 58 -4.15 -12.67 2.76
N GLU A 59 -5.48 -12.74 2.66
CA GLU A 59 -6.27 -13.93 3.02
C GLU A 59 -6.31 -14.99 1.91
N GLY A 60 -5.86 -14.68 0.69
CA GLY A 60 -5.84 -15.61 -0.43
C GLY A 60 -7.25 -16.14 -0.74
N SER A 61 -8.16 -15.26 -1.16
CA SER A 61 -9.53 -15.66 -1.49
C SER A 61 -9.53 -16.69 -2.64
N ASN A 62 -10.34 -17.75 -2.52
CA ASN A 62 -10.52 -18.80 -3.55
C ASN A 62 -11.16 -18.29 -4.87
N MET A 63 -11.26 -16.98 -5.05
CA MET A 63 -11.84 -16.35 -6.22
C MET A 63 -10.83 -16.43 -7.37
N LYS A 64 -11.04 -17.42 -8.25
CA LYS A 64 -10.26 -17.70 -9.47
C LYS A 64 -10.24 -16.55 -10.50
N HIS A 65 -10.55 -15.32 -10.12
CA HIS A 65 -10.89 -14.23 -11.05
C HIS A 65 -10.20 -12.92 -10.66
N ARG A 66 -8.88 -12.94 -10.47
CA ARG A 66 -7.97 -11.86 -10.85
C ARG A 66 -6.56 -12.40 -10.81
N LEU A 67 -5.77 -12.14 -11.84
CA LEU A 67 -4.32 -12.29 -11.77
C LEU A 67 -3.84 -11.23 -10.77
N MET A 68 -3.90 -11.53 -9.48
CA MET A 68 -3.36 -10.67 -8.43
C MET A 68 -1.85 -10.64 -8.65
N LYS A 69 -1.38 -9.62 -9.36
CA LYS A 69 0.05 -9.33 -9.43
C LYS A 69 0.41 -8.74 -8.08
N HIS A 70 1.23 -9.45 -7.32
CA HIS A 70 1.80 -8.87 -6.11
C HIS A 70 2.75 -7.74 -6.52
N ASP A 71 2.31 -6.50 -6.32
CA ASP A 71 3.10 -5.30 -6.64
C ASP A 71 4.27 -5.12 -5.67
N LEU A 72 4.09 -5.58 -4.42
CA LEU A 72 5.12 -5.62 -3.41
C LEU A 72 5.69 -7.03 -3.29
N LYS A 73 7.01 -7.15 -3.42
CA LYS A 73 7.74 -8.41 -3.24
C LYS A 73 9.04 -8.16 -2.48
N VAL A 74 9.37 -9.09 -1.59
CA VAL A 74 10.71 -9.12 -1.00
C VAL A 74 11.68 -9.51 -2.11
N VAL A 75 12.63 -8.61 -2.40
CA VAL A 75 13.68 -8.86 -3.39
C VAL A 75 14.90 -9.48 -2.72
N GLU A 76 15.37 -8.89 -1.63
CA GLU A 76 16.55 -9.33 -0.89
C GLU A 76 16.49 -8.91 0.57
N ASN A 77 17.22 -9.65 1.42
CA ASN A 77 17.47 -9.29 2.81
C ASN A 77 18.92 -8.81 2.92
N VAL A 78 19.12 -7.56 3.34
CA VAL A 78 20.46 -6.95 3.41
C VAL A 78 20.81 -6.62 4.86
N ILE A 79 22.03 -6.98 5.26
CA ILE A 79 22.65 -6.50 6.49
C ILE A 79 23.64 -5.42 6.10
N ALA A 80 23.40 -4.18 6.51
CA ALA A 80 24.23 -3.02 6.15
C ALA A 80 24.47 -2.10 7.35
N LYS A 81 25.48 -1.23 7.22
CA LYS A 81 25.76 -0.14 8.14
C LYS A 81 25.83 1.16 7.37
N SER A 82 25.04 2.15 7.79
CA SER A 82 25.11 3.49 7.21
C SER A 82 26.41 4.17 7.58
N LEU A 83 27.11 4.72 6.59
CA LEU A 83 28.34 5.51 6.76
C LEU A 83 28.11 6.90 6.18
N LEU A 84 28.38 7.94 6.98
CA LEU A 84 28.38 9.31 6.51
C LEU A 84 29.79 9.67 6.02
N ILE A 85 29.92 10.02 4.74
CA ILE A 85 31.20 10.38 4.11
C ILE A 85 31.09 11.82 3.62
N LYS A 86 31.96 12.70 4.12
CA LYS A 86 32.06 14.08 3.63
C LYS A 86 32.89 14.09 2.36
N SER A 87 32.47 14.86 1.36
CA SER A 87 33.28 15.09 0.17
C SER A 87 34.52 15.90 0.52
N ASN A 88 35.66 15.54 -0.05
CA ASN A 88 36.89 16.32 -0.04
C ASN A 88 37.36 16.57 -1.48
N GLU A 89 37.66 17.81 -1.84
CA GLU A 89 38.18 18.19 -3.17
C GLU A 89 37.37 17.64 -4.36
N GLY A 90 36.04 17.53 -4.21
CA GLY A 90 35.15 17.01 -5.25
C GLY A 90 35.06 15.48 -5.35
N SER A 91 35.69 14.74 -4.43
CA SER A 91 35.61 13.28 -4.34
C SER A 91 35.21 12.80 -2.94
N TYR A 92 34.77 11.55 -2.82
CA TYR A 92 34.51 10.89 -1.53
C TYR A 92 35.67 9.97 -1.08
N GLY A 93 36.76 9.90 -1.87
CA GLY A 93 37.94 9.10 -1.53
C GLY A 93 37.81 7.60 -1.84
N PHE A 94 36.82 7.21 -2.65
CA PHE A 94 36.68 5.84 -3.15
C PHE A 94 36.03 5.84 -4.54
N GLY A 95 36.28 4.77 -5.29
CA GLY A 95 35.60 4.44 -6.54
C GLY A 95 34.74 3.19 -6.37
N LEU A 96 34.01 2.83 -7.43
CA LEU A 96 33.27 1.58 -7.51
C LEU A 96 33.80 0.73 -8.66
N GLU A 97 33.82 -0.59 -8.48
CA GLU A 97 34.02 -1.54 -9.57
C GLU A 97 33.01 -2.68 -9.50
N ASP A 98 32.66 -3.26 -10.65
CA ASP A 98 31.79 -4.43 -10.69
C ASP A 98 32.60 -5.71 -10.49
N LYS A 99 32.29 -6.45 -9.42
CA LYS A 99 32.84 -7.79 -9.19
C LYS A 99 31.70 -8.77 -9.00
N ASN A 100 31.68 -9.82 -9.81
CA ASN A 100 30.60 -10.82 -9.81
C ASN A 100 29.19 -10.22 -10.01
N LYS A 101 29.07 -9.17 -10.85
CA LYS A 101 27.83 -8.42 -11.10
C LYS A 101 27.30 -7.64 -9.89
N VAL A 102 28.15 -7.34 -8.91
CA VAL A 102 27.82 -6.53 -7.74
C VAL A 102 28.80 -5.35 -7.67
N PRO A 103 28.33 -4.11 -7.43
CA PRO A 103 29.21 -2.97 -7.22
C PRO A 103 29.93 -3.13 -5.88
N ILE A 104 31.27 -3.05 -5.90
CA ILE A 104 32.12 -3.09 -4.72
C ILE A 104 32.99 -1.82 -4.64
N ILE A 105 33.42 -1.48 -3.44
CA ILE A 105 34.34 -0.36 -3.21
C ILE A 105 35.70 -0.70 -3.80
N LYS A 106 36.21 0.20 -4.64
CA LYS A 106 37.59 0.23 -5.10
C LYS A 106 38.29 1.41 -4.45
N LEU A 107 39.42 1.17 -3.80
CA LEU A 107 40.27 2.25 -3.32
C LEU A 107 40.86 2.98 -4.53
N VAL A 108 40.75 4.31 -4.53
CA VAL A 108 41.32 5.21 -5.56
C VAL A 108 42.52 5.91 -4.97
#